data_AF-A0A4S0PZY3-F1
#
_entry.id   AF-A0A4S0PZY3-F1
#
_cell.length_a   1.000
_cell.length_b   1.000
_cell.length_c   1.000
_cell.angle_alpha   90.00
_cell.angle_beta   90.00
_cell.angle_gamma   90.00
#
_symmetry.space_group_name_H-M   'P 1'
#
loop_
_entity.id
_entity.type
_entity.pdbx_description
1 polymer ?
#
loop_
_entity_poly.entity_id
_entity_poly.type
_entity_poly.pdbx_seq_one_letter_code
_entity_poly.pdbx_strand_id
1 'polypeptide(L)'
;ACIIEYNPYNPLTRMAVLRCPFDKDAVLLGTRKVASLFREADFRNIRSEHFLLLPSARPFARKVERALAALPLGAQYACVAYA
;
A
#
# COMPACT_ATOMS: atom_id res chain seq x y z
N ALA A 1 7.92 -5.90 -11.92
CA ALA A 1 7.14 -6.60 -10.89
C ALA A 1 6.28 -5.62 -10.11
N CYS A 2 5.14 -6.08 -9.57
CA CYS A 2 4.22 -5.27 -8.76
C CYS A 2 3.74 -6.11 -7.57
N ILE A 3 3.76 -5.53 -6.38
CA ILE A 3 3.21 -6.11 -5.14
C ILE A 3 2.19 -5.13 -4.58
N ILE A 4 1.00 -5.62 -4.23
CA ILE A 4 -0.08 -4.83 -3.63
C ILE A 4 -0.35 -5.39 -2.24
N GLU A 5 -0.32 -4.52 -1.23
CA GLU A 5 -0.44 -4.90 0.18
C GLU A 5 -1.29 -3.91 0.95
N TYR A 6 -1.81 -4.35 2.09
CA TYR A 6 -2.50 -3.48 3.04
C TYR A 6 -1.51 -2.55 3.74
N ASN A 7 -1.90 -1.29 3.94
CA ASN A 7 -1.06 -0.30 4.58
C ASN A 7 -1.01 -0.51 6.11
N PRO A 8 0.12 -0.96 6.69
CA PRO A 8 0.23 -1.14 8.15
C PRO A 8 0.22 0.21 8.91
N TYR A 9 0.48 1.33 8.25
CA TYR A 9 0.44 2.64 8.90
C TYR A 9 -0.99 3.16 9.10
N ASN A 10 -1.98 2.58 8.43
CA ASN A 10 -3.38 2.97 8.58
C ASN A 10 -4.05 2.17 9.72
N PRO A 11 -4.45 2.81 10.84
CA PRO A 11 -5.05 2.10 11.96
C PRO A 11 -6.40 1.47 11.60
N LEU A 12 -7.18 2.07 10.70
CA LEU A 12 -8.45 1.50 10.26
C LEU A 12 -8.24 0.22 9.45
N THR A 13 -7.24 0.21 8.56
CA THR A 13 -6.83 -1.00 7.85
C THR A 13 -6.40 -2.09 8.81
N ARG A 14 -5.54 -1.77 9.79
CA ARG A 14 -5.11 -2.75 10.80
C ARG A 14 -6.29 -3.31 11.58
N MET A 15 -7.23 -2.47 12.00
CA MET A 15 -8.42 -2.95 12.70
C MET A 15 -9.30 -3.84 11.83
N ALA A 16 -9.44 -3.53 10.54
CA ALA A 16 -10.22 -4.34 9.61
C ALA A 16 -9.61 -5.75 9.44
N VAL A 17 -8.29 -5.80 9.23
CA VAL A 17 -7.53 -7.06 9.12
C VAL A 17 -7.61 -7.86 10.42
N LEU A 18 -7.37 -7.23 11.57
CA LEU A 18 -7.44 -7.90 12.89
C LEU A 18 -8.81 -8.50 13.22
N ARG A 19 -9.89 -7.91 12.69
CA ARG A 19 -11.27 -8.38 12.93
C ARG A 19 -11.76 -9.37 11.88
N CYS A 20 -10.98 -9.59 10.82
CA CYS A 20 -11.33 -10.52 9.76
C CYS A 20 -10.88 -11.94 10.14
N PRO A 21 -11.81 -12.91 10.31
CA PRO A 21 -11.44 -14.28 10.67
C PRO A 21 -10.53 -14.97 9.63
N PHE A 22 -10.60 -14.53 8.37
CA PHE A 22 -9.76 -15.02 7.28
C PHE A 22 -8.32 -14.53 7.38
N ASP A 23 -8.11 -13.32 7.93
CA ASP A 23 -6.80 -12.67 8.00
C ASP A 23 -6.17 -12.74 9.40
N LYS A 24 -6.63 -13.67 10.25
CA LYS A 24 -6.17 -13.81 11.65
C LYS A 24 -4.65 -13.95 11.78
N ASP A 25 -4.00 -14.57 10.78
CA ASP A 25 -2.56 -14.84 10.74
C ASP A 25 -1.84 -13.93 9.72
N ALA A 26 -2.53 -12.93 9.16
CA ALA A 26 -1.96 -12.06 8.15
C ALA A 26 -0.89 -11.14 8.75
N VAL A 27 0.33 -11.21 8.21
CA VAL A 27 1.42 -10.30 8.55
C VAL A 27 1.42 -9.16 7.54
N LEU A 28 1.07 -7.96 7.99
CA LEU A 28 1.08 -6.78 7.14
C LEU A 28 2.51 -6.36 6.79
N LEU A 29 2.89 -6.52 5.53
CA LEU A 29 4.17 -6.04 5.04
C LEU A 29 4.11 -4.53 4.82
N GLY A 30 5.11 -3.83 5.34
CA GLY A 30 5.28 -2.40 5.07
C GLY A 30 6.00 -2.15 3.76
N THR A 31 5.77 -0.97 3.17
CA THR A 31 6.44 -0.49 1.94
C THR A 31 7.95 -0.67 1.98
N ARG A 32 8.59 -0.40 3.14
CA ARG A 32 10.03 -0.57 3.34
C ARG A 32 10.49 -2.02 3.21
N LYS A 33 9.73 -2.97 3.75
CA LYS A 33 10.06 -4.40 3.69
C LYS A 33 9.90 -4.91 2.27
N VAL A 34 8.80 -4.56 1.60
CA VAL A 34 8.58 -4.90 0.18
C VAL A 34 9.67 -4.30 -0.72
N ALA A 35 10.07 -3.05 -0.49
CA ALA A 35 11.17 -2.44 -1.22
C ALA A 35 12.51 -3.16 -0.96
N SER A 36 12.77 -3.66 0.26
CA SER A 36 13.95 -4.49 0.54
C SER A 36 13.93 -5.77 -0.28
N LEU A 37 12.81 -6.48 -0.28
CA LEU A 37 12.64 -7.73 -1.02
C LEU A 37 12.83 -7.53 -2.53
N PHE A 38 12.36 -6.40 -3.09
CA PHE A 38 12.62 -6.08 -4.49
C PHE A 38 14.11 -5.85 -4.76
N ARG A 39 14.84 -5.15 -3.89
CA ARG A 39 16.30 -4.96 -4.06
C ARG A 39 17.07 -6.27 -3.93
N GLU A 40 16.67 -7.13 -3.00
CA GLU A 40 17.26 -8.46 -2.79
C GLU A 40 17.06 -9.36 -4.02
N ALA A 41 15.99 -9.13 -4.79
CA ALA A 41 15.70 -9.82 -6.04
C ALA A 41 16.22 -9.06 -7.29
N ASP A 42 17.21 -8.17 -7.14
CA ASP A 42 17.86 -7.39 -8.20
C ASP A 42 16.95 -6.43 -8.99
N PHE A 43 15.74 -6.13 -8.49
CA PHE A 43 14.91 -5.09 -9.09
C PHE A 43 15.39 -3.68 -8.74
N ARG A 44 15.25 -2.77 -9.70
CA ARG A 44 15.63 -1.35 -9.66
C ARG A 44 14.40 -0.45 -9.83
N ASN A 45 14.60 0.86 -9.65
CA ASN A 45 13.57 1.90 -9.81
C ASN A 45 12.27 1.59 -9.03
N ILE A 46 12.43 1.26 -7.75
CA ILE A 46 11.32 0.88 -6.87
C ILE A 46 10.52 2.13 -6.53
N ARG A 47 9.22 2.09 -6.83
CA ARG A 47 8.25 3.14 -6.49
C ARG A 47 7.13 2.54 -5.67
N SER A 48 6.57 3.34 -4.76
CA SER A 48 5.43 2.94 -3.95
C SER A 48 4.40 4.05 -3.91
N GLU A 49 3.14 3.69 -4.13
CA GLU A 49 2.00 4.59 -4.10
C GLU A 49 0.89 4.00 -3.24
N HIS A 50 0.32 4.82 -2.36
CA HIS A 50 -0.80 4.46 -1.52
C HIS A 50 -2.11 4.91 -2.15
N PHE A 51 -3.15 4.10 -2.01
CA PHE A 51 -4.46 4.33 -2.63
C PHE A 51 -5.58 3.85 -1.70
N LEU A 52 -6.84 4.12 -2.05
CA LEU A 52 -8.01 3.95 -1.18
C LEU A 52 -7.95 4.84 0.07
N LEU A 53 -7.66 6.12 -0.13
CA LEU A 53 -7.73 7.13 0.93
C LEU A 53 -9.14 7.71 1.04
N LEU A 54 -9.77 8.01 -0.08
CA LEU A 54 -11.09 8.63 -0.12
C LEU A 54 -12.15 7.64 -0.61
N PRO A 55 -13.33 7.55 0.03
CA PRO A 55 -14.40 6.64 -0.37
C PRO A 55 -15.21 7.17 -1.56
N SER A 56 -14.57 7.86 -2.52
CA SER A 56 -15.26 8.50 -3.64
C SER A 56 -14.42 8.53 -4.91
N ALA A 57 -15.02 8.12 -6.03
CA ALA A 57 -14.42 8.18 -7.36
C ALA A 57 -14.62 9.52 -8.08
N ARG A 58 -15.10 10.58 -7.39
CA ARG A 58 -15.33 11.90 -7.99
C ARG A 58 -14.02 12.51 -8.52
N PRO A 59 -14.03 13.30 -9.60
CA PRO A 59 -12.80 13.86 -10.20
C PRO A 59 -11.91 14.61 -9.22
N PHE A 60 -12.51 15.40 -8.31
CA PHE A 60 -11.79 16.12 -7.26
C PHE A 60 -11.14 15.17 -6.25
N ALA A 61 -11.88 14.18 -5.75
CA ALA A 61 -11.36 13.17 -4.83
C ALA A 61 -10.18 12.40 -5.44
N ARG A 62 -10.27 12.01 -6.72
CA ARG A 62 -9.16 11.37 -7.44
C ARG A 62 -7.92 12.26 -7.55
N LYS A 63 -8.08 13.57 -7.75
CA LYS A 63 -6.95 14.51 -7.78
C LYS A 63 -6.26 14.59 -6.42
N VAL A 64 -7.05 14.71 -5.35
CA VAL A 64 -6.54 14.74 -3.98
C VAL A 64 -5.83 13.43 -3.64
N GLU A 65 -6.44 12.28 -3.96
CA GLU A 65 -5.84 10.97 -3.71
C GLU A 65 -4.50 10.80 -4.45
N ARG A 66 -4.42 11.18 -5.73
CA ARG A 66 -3.16 11.15 -6.49
C ARG A 66 -2.09 12.06 -5.90
N ALA A 67 -2.47 13.25 -5.44
CA ALA A 67 -1.52 14.18 -4.82
C ALA A 67 -0.94 13.65 -3.50
N LEU A 68 -1.71 12.83 -2.78
CA LEU A 68 -1.33 12.25 -1.49
C LEU A 68 -0.78 10.81 -1.61
N ALA A 69 -0.73 10.23 -2.81
CA ALA A 69 -0.35 8.83 -3.02
C ALA A 69 1.08 8.50 -2.55
N ALA A 70 1.99 9.48 -2.55
CA ALA A 70 3.35 9.30 -2.04
C ALA A 70 3.42 9.23 -0.50
N LEU A 71 2.41 9.72 0.21
CA LEU A 71 2.34 9.67 1.67
C LEU A 71 1.78 8.32 2.12
N PRO A 72 2.08 7.85 3.35
CA PRO A 72 1.58 6.59 3.89
C PRO A 72 0.08 6.65 4.29
N LEU A 73 -0.74 7.25 3.43
CA LEU A 73 -2.15 7.50 3.61
C LEU A 73 -2.97 6.63 2.66
N GLY A 74 -4.06 6.06 3.15
CA GLY A 74 -4.90 5.14 2.38
C GLY A 74 -4.88 3.73 2.94
N ALA A 75 -5.78 2.88 2.45
CA ALA A 75 -5.96 1.56 3.01
C ALA A 75 -4.94 0.54 2.49
N GLN A 76 -4.44 0.73 1.27
CA GLN A 76 -3.52 -0.17 0.58
C GLN A 76 -2.41 0.62 -0.10
N TYR A 77 -1.35 -0.07 -0.49
CA TYR A 77 -0.30 0.48 -1.33
C TYR A 77 0.12 -0.51 -2.41
N ALA A 78 0.62 0.01 -3.51
CA ALA A 78 1.24 -0.75 -4.58
C ALA A 78 2.72 -0.38 -4.63
N CYS A 79 3.59 -1.38 -4.67
CA CYS A 79 5.02 -1.20 -4.88
C CYS A 79 5.39 -1.83 -6.23
N VAL A 80 5.92 -1.00 -7.13
CA VAL A 80 6.28 -1.37 -8.49
C VAL A 80 7.79 -1.24 -8.65
N ALA A 81 8.41 -2.22 -9.29
CA ALA A 81 9.84 -2.24 -9.56
C ALA A 81 10.13 -2.84 -10.94
N TYR A 82 11.25 -2.47 -11.53
CA TYR A 82 11.68 -2.89 -12.88
C TYR A 82 13.06 -3.54 -12.79
N ALA A 83 13.31 -4.62 -13.53
CA ALA A 83 14.62 -5.26 -13.57
C ALA A 83 15.53 -4.53 -14.57
#